data_AF-A0AAW2X3Q0-F1
#
_entry.id   AF-A0AAW2X3Q0-F1
#
_cell.length_a   1.000
_cell.length_b   1.000
_cell.length_c   1.000
_cell.angle_alpha   90.00
_cell.angle_beta   90.00
_cell.angle_gamma   90.00
#
_symmetry.space_group_name_H-M   'P 1'
#
loop_
_entity.id
_entity.type
_entity.pdbx_description
1 polymer ?
#
loop_
_entity_poly.entity_id
_entity_poly.type
_entity_poly.pdbx_seq_one_letter_code
_entity_poly.pdbx_strand_id
1 'polypeptide(L)'
;MCLCGGSIVPVSLHCDSQVAIRISKNYAYNGKRRHIRIRHGAVKELLKNWIISLDYVRSERNLADPLTKGLTRRIIFESSRAMELKPLIDRIWRIAS
;
A
#
# COMPACT_ATOMS: atom_id res chain seq x y z
N MET A 1 29.78 -2.11 4.39
CA MET A 1 29.73 -1.66 2.98
C MET A 1 30.01 -2.89 2.14
N CYS A 2 29.02 -3.44 1.43
CA CYS A 2 29.19 -4.67 0.65
C CYS A 2 29.77 -4.35 -0.74
N LEU A 3 30.71 -5.19 -1.19
CA LEU A 3 31.61 -5.02 -2.32
C LEU A 3 31.12 -5.74 -3.61
N CYS A 4 29.84 -5.64 -3.95
CA CYS A 4 29.31 -6.18 -5.21
C CYS A 4 28.57 -5.06 -5.94
N GLY A 5 29.07 -4.63 -7.11
CA GLY A 5 28.60 -3.49 -7.89
C GLY A 5 27.21 -3.61 -8.53
N GLY A 6 26.22 -4.10 -7.79
CA GLY A 6 24.81 -3.95 -8.16
C GLY A 6 24.34 -2.55 -7.79
N SER A 7 23.95 -1.74 -8.77
CA SER A 7 23.22 -0.50 -8.51
C SER A 7 21.99 -0.82 -7.66
N ILE A 8 21.89 -0.22 -6.47
CA ILE A 8 20.69 -0.35 -5.62
C ILE A 8 19.58 0.42 -6.33
N VAL A 9 18.69 -0.30 -7.04
CA VAL A 9 17.49 0.27 -7.64
C VAL A 9 16.44 0.37 -6.52
N PRO A 10 15.87 1.57 -6.25
CA PRO A 10 14.86 1.73 -5.22
C PRO A 10 13.60 0.94 -5.57
N VAL A 11 12.89 0.50 -4.54
CA VAL A 11 11.56 -0.12 -4.72
C VAL A 11 10.54 0.97 -5.03
N SER A 12 9.88 0.89 -6.18
CA SER A 12 8.80 1.83 -6.54
C SER A 12 7.51 1.52 -5.78
N LEU A 13 7.05 2.51 -5.01
CA LEU A 13 5.79 2.51 -4.32
C LEU A 13 4.81 3.44 -5.03
N HIS A 14 3.67 2.88 -5.44
CA HIS A 14 2.63 3.61 -6.16
C HIS A 14 1.62 4.17 -5.16
N CYS A 15 1.37 5.48 -5.21
CA CYS A 15 0.42 6.17 -4.34
C CYS A 15 -0.49 7.07 -5.18
N ASP A 16 -1.79 7.04 -4.88
CA ASP A 16 -2.79 7.88 -5.54
C ASP A 16 -3.07 9.20 -4.82
N SER A 17 -2.54 9.38 -3.62
CA SER A 17 -2.62 10.64 -2.88
C SER A 17 -1.43 11.54 -3.21
N GLN A 18 -1.65 12.51 -4.11
CA GLN A 18 -0.65 13.54 -4.40
C GLN A 18 -0.23 14.33 -3.14
N VAL A 19 -1.18 14.54 -2.21
CA VAL A 19 -0.89 15.19 -0.93
C VAL A 19 0.08 14.36 -0.09
N ALA A 20 -0.11 13.04 -0.03
CA ALA A 20 0.81 12.16 0.69
C ALA A 20 2.23 12.20 0.08
N ILE A 21 2.34 12.16 -1.26
CA ILE A 21 3.62 12.23 -1.98
C ILE A 21 4.33 13.57 -1.70
N ARG A 22 3.58 14.69 -1.72
CA ARG A 22 4.15 16.02 -1.41
C ARG A 22 4.62 16.10 0.04
N ILE A 23 3.82 15.57 0.97
CA ILE A 23 4.17 15.54 2.39
C ILE A 23 5.44 14.72 2.61
N SER A 24 5.55 13.52 2.04
CA SER A 24 6.72 12.65 2.23
C SER A 24 8.02 13.26 1.70
N LYS A 25 7.93 14.10 0.65
CA LYS A 25 9.08 14.80 0.05
C LYS A 25 9.38 16.14 0.73
N ASN A 26 8.51 16.62 1.63
CA ASN A 26 8.68 17.92 2.28
C ASN A 26 9.52 17.79 3.56
N TYR A 27 10.78 18.23 3.48
CA TYR A 27 11.70 18.20 4.62
C TYR A 27 11.26 19.05 5.81
N ALA A 28 10.52 20.14 5.57
CA ALA A 28 10.03 21.06 6.59
C ALA A 28 8.70 20.63 7.21
N TYR A 29 8.10 19.53 6.75
CA TYR A 29 6.86 19.03 7.31
C TYR A 29 7.11 18.28 8.63
N ASN A 30 6.63 18.85 9.74
CA ASN A 30 6.83 18.32 11.09
C ASN A 30 5.67 17.45 11.61
N GLY A 31 4.72 17.05 10.76
CA GLY A 31 3.64 16.16 11.16
C GLY A 31 2.54 16.84 11.98
N LYS A 32 1.66 17.61 11.31
CA LYS A 32 0.54 18.32 11.97
C LYS A 32 -0.45 17.38 12.68
N ARG A 33 -0.63 16.15 12.16
CA ARG A 33 -1.50 15.11 12.74
C ARG A 33 -0.66 13.94 13.25
N ARG A 34 -1.00 13.40 14.42
CA ARG A 34 -0.27 12.29 15.08
C ARG A 34 0.00 11.11 14.14
N HIS A 35 -1.03 10.60 13.46
CA HIS A 35 -0.90 9.43 12.58
C HIS A 35 0.04 9.70 11.38
N ILE A 36 0.09 10.92 10.87
CA ILE A 36 1.02 11.30 9.80
C ILE A 36 2.43 11.42 10.37
N ARG A 37 2.60 12.07 11.52
CA ARG A 37 3.92 12.27 12.15
C ARG A 37 4.66 10.95 12.37
N ILE A 38 3.97 9.94 12.90
CA ILE A 38 4.55 8.62 13.20
C ILE A 38 5.07 7.95 11.91
N ARG A 39 4.30 8.03 10.81
CA ARG A 39 4.66 7.36 9.55
C ARG A 39 5.65 8.16 8.71
N HIS A 40 5.59 9.48 8.78
CA HIS A 40 6.38 10.40 7.96
C HIS A 40 7.89 10.23 8.21
N GLY A 41 8.32 10.05 9.46
CA GLY A 41 9.73 9.85 9.79
C GLY A 41 10.34 8.66 9.04
N ALA A 42 9.69 7.49 9.13
CA ALA A 42 10.15 6.27 8.47
C ALA A 42 10.17 6.41 6.94
N VAL A 43 9.08 6.92 6.33
CA VAL A 43 9.02 7.10 4.87
C VAL A 43 10.09 8.08 4.38
N LYS A 44 10.33 9.16 5.12
CA LYS A 44 11.36 10.17 4.80
C LYS A 44 12.76 9.56 4.85
N GLU A 45 13.08 8.73 5.83
CA GLU A 45 14.36 8.03 5.92
C GLU A 45 14.58 7.05 4.76
N LEU A 46 13.55 6.28 4.41
CA LEU A 46 13.62 5.35 3.29
C LEU A 46 13.82 6.06 1.94
N LEU A 47 13.16 7.20 1.72
CA LEU A 47 13.36 8.04 0.54
C LEU A 47 14.77 8.65 0.52
N LYS A 48 15.25 9.16 1.66
CA LYS A 48 16.59 9.75 1.78
C LYS A 48 17.70 8.74 1.47
N ASN A 49 17.50 7.50 1.90
CA ASN A 49 18.45 6.41 1.70
C ASN A 49 18.30 5.72 0.33
N TRP A 50 17.46 6.24 -0.57
CA TRP A 50 17.20 5.64 -1.89
C TRP A 50 16.75 4.17 -1.83
N ILE A 51 16.09 3.78 -0.74
CA ILE A 51 15.54 2.42 -0.58
C ILE A 51 14.22 2.30 -1.32
N ILE A 52 13.43 3.38 -1.32
CA ILE A 52 12.13 3.44 -2.00
C ILE A 52 12.04 4.67 -2.90
N SER A 53 11.21 4.59 -3.94
CA SER A 53 10.71 5.74 -4.69
C SER A 53 9.19 5.82 -4.55
N LEU A 54 8.63 7.04 -4.67
CA LEU A 54 7.19 7.27 -4.61
C LEU A 54 6.70 7.86 -5.92
N ASP A 55 5.86 7.08 -6.59
CA ASP A 55 5.31 7.37 -7.90
C ASP A 55 3.79 7.55 -7.81
N TYR A 56 3.28 8.52 -8.57
CA TYR A 56 1.85 8.76 -8.61
C TYR A 56 1.17 7.70 -9.49
N VAL A 57 0.11 7.10 -8.98
CA VAL A 57 -0.80 6.26 -9.75
C VAL A 57 -2.21 6.84 -9.67
N ARG A 58 -2.96 6.79 -10.77
CA ARG A 58 -4.37 7.14 -10.74
C ARG A 58 -5.14 6.14 -9.86
N SER A 59 -6.08 6.59 -9.04
CA SER A 59 -6.84 5.71 -8.13
C SER A 59 -7.51 4.54 -8.85
N GLU A 60 -7.99 4.74 -10.09
CA GLU A 60 -8.62 3.66 -10.88
C GLU A 60 -7.61 2.58 -11.30
N ARG A 61 -6.32 2.89 -11.29
CA ARG A 61 -5.20 1.96 -11.57
C ARG A 61 -4.52 1.46 -10.30
N ASN A 62 -4.96 1.92 -9.13
CA ASN A 62 -4.40 1.48 -7.85
C ASN A 62 -5.06 0.16 -7.43
N LEU A 63 -4.38 -0.96 -7.68
CA LEU A 63 -4.89 -2.30 -7.34
C LEU A 63 -5.14 -2.49 -5.82
N ALA A 64 -4.49 -1.69 -4.97
CA ALA A 64 -4.68 -1.74 -3.53
C ALA A 64 -5.93 -0.98 -3.06
N ASP A 65 -6.45 -0.03 -3.85
CA ASP A 65 -7.57 0.81 -3.45
C ASP A 65 -8.85 -0.02 -3.15
N PRO A 66 -9.27 -0.98 -4.00
CA PRO A 66 -10.38 -1.89 -3.68
C PRO A 66 -10.16 -2.68 -2.38
N LEU A 67 -8.92 -3.04 -2.05
CA LEU A 67 -8.59 -3.82 -0.85
C LEU A 67 -8.67 -2.99 0.44
N THR A 68 -8.62 -1.66 0.33
CA THR A 68 -8.75 -0.73 1.47
C THR A 68 -10.17 -0.22 1.68
N LYS A 69 -11.06 -0.44 0.70
CA LYS A 69 -12.45 -0.01 0.73
C LYS A 69 -13.36 -1.13 1.24
N GLY A 70 -14.48 -0.74 1.82
CA GLY A 70 -15.56 -1.68 2.11
C GLY A 70 -16.14 -2.21 0.81
N LEU A 71 -15.73 -3.42 0.40
CA LEU A 71 -16.29 -4.08 -0.77
C LEU A 71 -17.62 -4.73 -0.44
N THR A 72 -18.55 -4.70 -1.39
CA THR A 72 -19.81 -5.44 -1.24
C THR A 72 -19.54 -6.94 -1.26
N ARG A 73 -20.38 -7.72 -0.56
CA ARG A 73 -20.24 -9.19 -0.51
C ARG A 73 -20.16 -9.83 -1.89
N ARG A 74 -20.88 -9.27 -2.87
CA ARG A 74 -20.85 -9.72 -4.26
C ARG A 74 -19.46 -9.56 -4.89
N ILE A 75 -18.85 -8.38 -4.76
CA ILE A 75 -17.51 -8.13 -5.31
C ILE A 75 -16.49 -9.05 -4.64
N ILE A 76 -16.57 -9.21 -3.32
CA ILE A 76 -15.68 -10.13 -2.59
C ILE A 76 -15.84 -11.56 -3.11
N PHE A 77 -17.07 -12.03 -3.32
CA PHE A 77 -17.34 -13.37 -3.83
C PHE A 77 -16.78 -13.58 -5.25
N GLU A 78 -17.06 -12.68 -6.19
CA GLU A 78 -16.55 -12.78 -7.57
C GLU A 78 -15.02 -12.71 -7.61
N SER A 79 -14.41 -11.77 -6.86
CA SER A 79 -12.95 -11.67 -6.77
C SER A 79 -12.32 -12.90 -6.13
N SER A 80 -12.97 -13.50 -5.12
CA SER A 80 -12.48 -14.73 -4.47
C SER A 80 -12.51 -15.91 -5.43
N ARG A 81 -13.59 -16.05 -6.21
CA ARG A 81 -13.69 -17.08 -7.27
C ARG A 81 -12.63 -16.90 -8.35
N ALA A 82 -12.41 -15.66 -8.81
CA ALA A 82 -11.41 -15.36 -9.82
C ALA A 82 -9.97 -15.64 -9.35
N MET A 83 -9.71 -15.56 -8.05
CA MET A 83 -8.44 -15.91 -7.42
C MET A 83 -8.36 -17.37 -6.94
N GLU A 84 -9.36 -18.20 -7.26
CA GLU A 84 -9.47 -19.60 -6.82
C GLU A 84 -9.48 -19.77 -5.29
N LEU A 85 -9.87 -18.73 -4.56
CA LEU A 85 -10.04 -18.77 -3.12
C LEU A 85 -11.37 -19.42 -2.77
N LYS A 86 -11.33 -20.39 -1.86
CA LYS A 86 -12.56 -20.99 -1.31
C LYS A 86 -13.31 -19.94 -0.48
N PRO A 87 -14.60 -19.68 -0.76
CA PRO A 87 -15.36 -18.72 0.00
C PRO A 87 -15.44 -19.18 1.47
N LEU A 88 -15.11 -18.28 2.41
CA LEU A 88 -15.21 -18.53 3.86
C LEU A 88 -16.62 -18.97 4.30
N ILE A 89 -17.63 -18.71 3.47
CA ILE A 89 -19.03 -19.07 3.67
C ILE A 89 -19.21 -20.60 3.73
N ASP A 90 -18.40 -21.38 3.00
CA ASP A 90 -18.45 -22.85 3.03
C ASP A 90 -18.05 -23.42 4.39
N ARG A 91 -17.23 -22.68 5.15
CA ARG A 91 -16.76 -23.09 6.47
C ARG A 91 -17.82 -22.88 7.56
N ILE A 92 -18.69 -21.89 7.40
CA ILE A 92 -19.80 -21.61 8.33
C ILE A 92 -20.88 -22.70 8.19
N TRP A 93 -21.22 -23.09 6.96
CA TRP A 93 -22.19 -24.17 6.70
C TRP A 93 -21.69 -25.56 7.12
N ARG A 94 -20.37 -25.80 7.10
CA ARG A 94 -19.78 -27.06 7.61
C ARG A 94 -19.76 -27.20 9.13
N ILE A 95 -19.90 -26.11 9.88
CA ILE A 95 -19.94 -26.14 11.36
C ILE A 95 -21.40 -26.17 11.86
N ALA A 96 -22.33 -25.67 11.05
CA ALA A 96 -23.75 -25.65 11.35
C ALA A 96 -24.51 -26.91 10.86
N SER A 97 -23.80 -27.96 10.45
CA SER A 97 -24.33 -29.25 10.01
C SER A 97 -23.64 -30.40 10.73
#